data_AF-A0EZQ1-F1
#
_entry.id   AF-A0EZQ1-F1
#
_cell.length_a   1.000
_cell.length_b   1.000
_cell.length_c   1.000
_cell.angle_alpha   90.00
_cell.angle_beta   90.00
_cell.angle_gamma   90.00
#
_symmetry.space_group_name_H-M   'P 1'
#
loop_
_entity.id
_entity.type
_entity.pdbx_description
1 polymer ?
#
loop_
_entity_poly.entity_id
_entity_poly.type
_entity_poly.pdbx_seq_one_letter_code
_entity_poly.pdbx_strand_id
1 'polypeptide(L)'
;KKKKKLYYNQYKHMKDKNKRNDEEKNIIIQDKNPFISMYVHPCGDFLYACNKNENIIKLYDLQTLNCFMTTNKSTYHSSTINHISGTSDGHIYGSVSVDGNIKIWDGLNSNLIHTQYNAHNG
;
A
#
# COMPACT_ATOMS: atom_id res chain seq x y z
N LYS A 1 -26.95 11.29 2.46
CA LYS A 1 -26.79 11.36 0.98
C LYS A 1 -26.31 12.74 0.49
N LYS A 2 -26.86 13.88 0.97
CA LYS A 2 -26.43 15.25 0.55
C LYS A 2 -24.95 15.59 0.87
N LYS A 3 -24.42 15.23 2.05
CA LYS A 3 -23.02 15.51 2.45
C LYS A 3 -21.97 14.84 1.53
N LYS A 4 -22.19 13.58 1.14
CA LYS A 4 -21.29 12.86 0.20
C LYS A 4 -21.24 13.53 -1.17
N LYS A 5 -22.38 14.03 -1.67
CA LYS A 5 -22.46 14.74 -2.96
C LYS A 5 -21.76 16.10 -2.91
N LEU A 6 -21.88 16.82 -1.80
CA LEU A 6 -21.17 18.08 -1.59
C LEU A 6 -19.65 17.88 -1.58
N TYR A 7 -19.18 16.85 -0.85
CA TYR A 7 -17.75 16.50 -0.78
C TYR A 7 -17.18 16.10 -2.15
N TYR A 8 -17.92 15.29 -2.91
CA TYR A 8 -17.55 14.90 -4.27
C TYR A 8 -17.43 16.10 -5.22
N ASN A 9 -18.40 17.03 -5.15
CA ASN A 9 -18.39 18.23 -5.99
C ASN A 9 -17.24 19.18 -5.62
N GLN A 10 -16.93 19.31 -4.32
CA GLN A 10 -15.81 20.14 -3.85
C GLN A 10 -14.46 19.54 -4.27
N TYR A 11 -14.29 18.22 -4.18
CA TYR A 11 -13.11 17.51 -4.66
C TYR A 11 -12.90 17.66 -6.17
N LYS A 12 -13.97 17.52 -6.96
CA LYS A 12 -13.92 17.72 -8.42
C LYS A 12 -13.51 19.15 -8.79
N HIS A 13 -14.06 20.14 -8.10
CA HIS A 13 -13.72 21.55 -8.33
C HIS A 13 -12.27 21.91 -7.95
N MET A 14 -11.70 21.25 -6.93
CA MET A 14 -10.29 21.40 -6.57
C MET A 14 -9.36 20.78 -7.62
N LYS A 15 -9.74 19.64 -8.22
CA LYS A 15 -9.02 19.03 -9.35
C LYS A 15 -9.04 19.93 -10.59
N ASP A 16 -10.18 20.54 -10.90
CA ASP A 16 -10.32 21.41 -12.07
C ASP A 16 -9.50 22.72 -11.95
N LYS A 17 -9.29 23.23 -10.72
CA LYS A 17 -8.50 24.45 -10.46
C LYS A 17 -6.97 24.24 -10.51
N ASN A 18 -6.50 22.99 -10.42
CA ASN A 18 -5.07 22.64 -10.44
C ASN A 18 -4.66 21.92 -11.73
N LYS A 19 -5.31 22.21 -12.86
CA LYS A 19 -4.83 21.75 -14.19
C LYS A 19 -3.51 22.44 -14.54
N ARG A 20 -2.42 21.91 -13.99
CA ARG A 20 -1.10 21.96 -14.62
C ARG A 20 -1.22 21.22 -15.95
N ASN A 21 -0.55 21.72 -16.99
CA ASN A 21 -0.44 21.06 -18.30
C ASN A 21 0.46 19.82 -18.18
N ASP A 22 0.08 18.87 -17.35
CA ASP A 22 0.77 17.60 -17.20
C ASP A 22 0.07 16.64 -18.15
N GLU A 23 0.71 16.34 -19.28
CA GLU A 23 0.30 15.23 -20.15
C GLU A 23 0.08 14.00 -19.26
N GLU A 24 -1.11 13.39 -19.31
CA GLU A 24 -1.44 12.20 -18.51
C GLU A 24 -0.49 11.07 -18.91
N LYS A 25 0.63 10.96 -18.19
CA LYS A 25 1.61 9.90 -18.40
C LYS A 25 1.08 8.61 -17.79
N ASN A 26 0.82 7.64 -18.64
CA ASN A 26 0.58 6.28 -18.20
C ASN A 26 1.87 5.71 -17.61
N ILE A 27 1.84 5.38 -16.33
CA ILE A 27 2.93 4.71 -15.62
C ILE A 27 2.65 3.20 -15.63
N ILE A 28 3.66 2.41 -15.99
CA ILE A 28 3.60 0.94 -15.95
C ILE A 28 4.67 0.45 -14.98
N ILE A 29 4.22 -0.25 -13.93
CA ILE A 29 5.10 -0.96 -12.99
C ILE A 29 4.95 -2.46 -13.29
N GLN A 30 6.08 -3.14 -13.51
CA GLN A 30 6.13 -4.57 -13.76
C GLN A 30 6.99 -5.24 -12.69
N ASP A 31 6.66 -6.49 -12.40
CA ASP A 31 7.42 -7.34 -11.50
C ASP A 31 7.48 -8.76 -12.07
N LYS A 32 8.45 -9.56 -11.60
CA LYS A 32 8.60 -10.95 -11.99
C LYS A 32 7.37 -11.78 -11.60
N ASN A 33 6.80 -11.49 -10.44
CA ASN A 33 5.66 -12.23 -9.89
C ASN A 33 4.37 -11.41 -9.97
N PRO A 34 3.19 -12.02 -10.23
CA PRO A 34 1.92 -11.30 -10.25
C PRO A 34 1.63 -10.59 -8.93
N PHE A 35 1.12 -9.35 -8.99
CA PHE A 35 0.62 -8.64 -7.82
C PHE A 35 -0.65 -9.30 -7.27
N ILE A 36 -0.75 -9.41 -5.94
CA ILE A 36 -1.92 -9.92 -5.23
C ILE A 36 -2.77 -8.78 -4.69
N SER A 37 -2.14 -7.82 -4.00
CA SER A 37 -2.80 -6.71 -3.34
C SER A 37 -1.94 -5.46 -3.41
N MET A 38 -2.59 -4.31 -3.39
CA MET A 38 -1.96 -3.00 -3.49
C MET A 38 -2.62 -2.01 -2.53
N TYR A 39 -1.83 -1.09 -1.98
CA TYR A 39 -2.29 0.03 -1.15
C TYR A 39 -1.51 1.29 -1.51
N VAL A 40 -2.20 2.30 -2.04
CA VAL A 40 -1.61 3.62 -2.30
C VAL A 40 -1.66 4.43 -1.01
N HIS A 41 -0.49 4.89 -0.55
CA HIS A 41 -0.40 5.73 0.63
C HIS A 41 -1.14 7.06 0.41
N PRO A 42 -1.86 7.60 1.42
CA PRO A 42 -2.64 8.82 1.29
C PRO A 42 -1.86 10.07 0.87
N CYS A 43 -0.54 10.10 1.02
CA CYS A 43 0.28 11.20 0.49
C CYS A 43 0.30 11.23 -1.05
N GLY A 44 0.02 10.11 -1.72
CA GLY A 44 -0.02 9.99 -3.17
C GLY A 44 1.31 9.62 -3.83
N ASP A 45 2.41 9.62 -3.08
CA ASP A 45 3.76 9.39 -3.63
C ASP A 45 4.21 7.92 -3.53
N PHE A 46 3.54 7.12 -2.71
CA PHE A 46 3.98 5.76 -2.38
C PHE A 46 2.90 4.71 -2.62
N LEU A 47 3.33 3.54 -3.10
CA LEU A 47 2.50 2.35 -3.30
C LEU A 47 3.13 1.16 -2.58
N TYR A 48 2.37 0.55 -1.69
CA TYR A 48 2.71 -0.76 -1.10
C TYR A 48 2.07 -1.86 -1.92
N ALA A 49 2.82 -2.91 -2.24
CA ALA A 49 2.30 -4.05 -2.97
C ALA A 49 2.87 -5.37 -2.44
N CYS A 50 2.12 -6.45 -2.64
CA CYS A 50 2.62 -7.81 -2.46
C CYS A 50 2.39 -8.64 -3.72
N ASN A 51 3.23 -9.67 -3.88
CA ASN A 51 3.25 -10.50 -5.07
C ASN A 51 3.07 -11.97 -4.69
N LYS A 52 2.61 -12.76 -5.65
CA LYS A 52 2.43 -14.20 -5.50
C LYS A 52 3.77 -14.90 -5.25
N ASN A 53 3.78 -15.85 -4.31
CA ASN A 53 4.96 -16.61 -3.90
C ASN A 53 6.08 -15.74 -3.28
N GLU A 54 5.76 -14.52 -2.85
CA GLU A 54 6.65 -13.66 -2.10
C GLU A 54 6.06 -13.36 -0.72
N ASN A 55 6.94 -13.26 0.27
CA ASN A 55 6.59 -13.11 1.67
C ASN A 55 6.95 -11.73 2.24
N ILE A 56 7.15 -10.76 1.34
CA ILE A 56 7.61 -9.42 1.64
C ILE A 56 6.68 -8.39 0.98
N ILE A 57 6.57 -7.22 1.62
CA ILE A 57 5.91 -6.04 1.06
C ILE A 57 6.95 -5.22 0.31
N LYS A 58 6.63 -4.86 -0.93
CA LYS A 58 7.41 -3.94 -1.76
C LYS A 58 6.82 -2.54 -1.65
N LEU A 59 7.69 -1.55 -1.52
CA LEU A 59 7.35 -0.13 -1.51
C LEU A 59 7.82 0.47 -2.84
N TYR A 60 6.91 0.98 -3.64
CA TYR A 60 7.21 1.71 -4.86
C TYR A 60 7.07 3.21 -4.62
N ASP A 61 8.08 3.96 -5.00
CA ASP A 61 8.00 5.41 -5.18
C ASP A 61 7.33 5.68 -6.54
N LEU A 62 6.20 6.37 -6.55
CA LEU A 62 5.40 6.63 -7.74
C LEU A 62 5.94 7.77 -8.60
N GLN A 63 6.85 8.58 -8.07
CA GLN A 63 7.55 9.62 -8.83
C GLN A 63 8.77 9.04 -9.56
N THR A 64 9.57 8.21 -8.87
CA THR A 64 10.83 7.67 -9.43
C THR A 64 10.68 6.26 -10.01
N LEU A 65 9.58 5.58 -9.71
CA LEU A 65 9.30 4.18 -10.07
C LEU A 65 10.30 3.17 -9.48
N ASN A 66 11.05 3.59 -8.47
CA ASN A 66 11.96 2.71 -7.74
C ASN A 66 11.19 1.81 -6.77
N CYS A 67 11.67 0.58 -6.64
CA CYS A 67 11.15 -0.40 -5.70
C CYS A 67 12.13 -0.57 -4.52
N PHE A 68 11.58 -0.50 -3.31
CA PHE A 68 12.28 -0.68 -2.05
C PHE A 68 11.69 -1.84 -1.27
N MET A 69 12.54 -2.48 -0.47
CA MET A 69 12.21 -3.59 0.39
C MET A 69 12.94 -3.41 1.71
N THR A 70 12.33 -3.80 2.83
CA THR A 70 13.04 -3.78 4.12
C THR A 70 14.22 -4.75 4.09
N THR A 71 15.37 -4.33 4.62
CA THR A 71 16.56 -5.18 4.70
C THR A 71 16.48 -6.17 5.87
N ASN A 72 15.59 -5.89 6.83
CA ASN A 72 15.42 -6.73 8.01
C ASN A 72 14.53 -7.95 7.69
N LYS A 73 15.16 -9.05 7.29
CA LYS A 73 14.45 -10.31 6.95
C LYS A 73 13.61 -10.90 8.10
N SER A 74 13.90 -10.55 9.36
CA SER A 74 13.11 -11.04 10.50
C SER A 74 11.67 -10.51 10.51
N THR A 75 11.39 -9.42 9.79
CA THR A 75 10.04 -8.85 9.73
C THR A 75 9.19 -9.46 8.63
N TYR A 76 9.78 -10.27 7.73
CA TYR A 76 9.06 -10.87 6.62
C TYR A 76 7.99 -11.82 7.15
N HIS A 77 6.94 -12.02 6.34
CA HIS A 77 6.06 -13.16 6.55
C HIS A 77 6.83 -14.46 6.26
N SER A 78 6.36 -15.61 6.74
CA SER A 78 6.96 -16.91 6.37
C SER A 78 6.29 -17.55 5.16
N SER A 79 5.21 -16.95 4.66
CA SER A 79 4.47 -17.39 3.47
C SER A 79 3.87 -16.21 2.71
N THR A 80 3.17 -16.51 1.61
CA THR A 80 2.61 -15.51 0.68
C THR A 80 1.68 -14.53 1.37
N ILE A 81 1.88 -13.24 1.11
CA ILE A 81 1.01 -12.17 1.61
C ILE A 81 -0.23 -12.10 0.71
N ASN A 82 -1.42 -12.21 1.33
CA ASN A 82 -2.70 -12.29 0.63
C ASN A 82 -3.37 -10.92 0.47
N HIS A 83 -3.10 -9.98 1.38
CA HIS A 83 -3.74 -8.66 1.33
C HIS A 83 -2.92 -7.61 2.09
N ILE A 84 -3.06 -6.35 1.65
CA ILE A 84 -2.50 -5.16 2.31
C ILE A 84 -3.60 -4.10 2.40
N SER A 85 -3.74 -3.45 3.54
CA SER A 85 -4.64 -2.29 3.71
C SER A 85 -4.06 -1.28 4.68
N GLY A 86 -4.33 0.01 4.51
CA GLY A 86 -3.90 1.04 5.46
C GLY A 86 -4.98 2.01 5.88
N THR A 87 -4.64 2.84 6.86
CA THR A 87 -5.50 3.87 7.43
C THR A 87 -5.58 5.07 6.49
N SER A 88 -6.69 5.80 6.54
CA SER A 88 -6.90 6.98 5.68
C SER A 88 -5.93 8.13 5.94
N ASP A 89 -5.32 8.16 7.13
CA ASP A 89 -4.28 9.13 7.50
C ASP A 89 -2.86 8.64 7.16
N GLY A 90 -2.71 7.41 6.65
CA GLY A 90 -1.44 6.85 6.22
C GLY A 90 -0.51 6.41 7.35
N HIS A 91 -0.87 6.61 8.62
CA HIS A 91 0.07 6.34 9.73
C HIS A 91 0.33 4.85 9.94
N ILE A 92 -0.64 4.00 9.56
CA ILE A 92 -0.54 2.55 9.77
C ILE A 92 -1.02 1.82 8.53
N TYR A 93 -0.34 0.72 8.22
CA TYR A 93 -0.88 -0.29 7.32
C TYR A 93 -0.70 -1.69 7.89
N GLY A 94 -1.52 -2.62 7.42
CA GLY A 94 -1.53 -4.00 7.83
C GLY A 94 -1.36 -4.94 6.64
N SER A 95 -0.77 -6.09 6.91
CA SER A 95 -0.65 -7.20 5.96
C SER A 95 -1.09 -8.52 6.61
N VAL A 96 -1.68 -9.39 5.80
CA VAL A 96 -2.13 -10.73 6.21
C VAL A 96 -1.55 -11.77 5.26
N SER A 97 -1.20 -12.95 5.78
CA SER A 97 -0.49 -13.98 5.02
C SER A 97 -1.06 -15.38 5.28
N VAL A 98 -0.76 -16.29 4.35
CA VAL A 98 -0.98 -17.73 4.50
C VAL A 98 -0.24 -18.30 5.71
N ASP A 99 0.79 -17.61 6.21
CA ASP A 99 1.50 -18.02 7.43
C ASP A 99 0.65 -17.94 8.72
N GLY A 100 -0.60 -17.48 8.61
CA GLY A 100 -1.53 -17.37 9.73
C GLY A 100 -1.35 -16.09 10.55
N ASN A 101 -0.37 -15.24 10.23
CA ASN A 101 -0.07 -14.03 10.98
C ASN A 101 -0.64 -12.77 10.32
N ILE A 102 -0.94 -11.79 11.16
CA ILE A 102 -1.22 -10.40 10.75
C ILE A 102 -0.06 -9.54 11.22
N LYS A 103 0.47 -8.69 10.35
CA LYS A 103 1.52 -7.72 10.69
C LYS A 103 1.01 -6.31 10.54
N ILE A 104 1.39 -5.45 11.48
CA ILE A 104 1.05 -4.03 11.54
C ILE A 104 2.34 -3.23 11.40
N TRP A 105 2.30 -2.22 10.54
CA TRP A 105 3.46 -1.47 10.08
C TRP A 105 3.25 0.03 10.22
N ASP A 106 4.34 0.74 10.48
CA ASP A 106 4.41 2.19 10.45
C ASP A 106 4.38 2.66 9.00
N GLY A 107 3.41 3.49 8.62
CA GLY A 107 3.25 3.96 7.24
C GLY A 107 4.18 5.09 6.81
N LEU A 108 4.93 5.70 7.75
CA LEU A 108 5.94 6.71 7.43
C LEU A 108 7.30 6.07 7.18
N ASN A 109 7.72 5.17 8.09
CA ASN A 109 9.06 4.59 8.08
C ASN A 109 9.08 3.13 7.61
N SER A 110 7.92 2.52 7.34
CA SER A 110 7.77 1.11 6.93
C SER A 110 8.37 0.11 7.92
N ASN A 111 8.44 0.48 9.20
CA ASN A 111 8.92 -0.36 10.28
C ASN A 111 7.79 -1.27 10.80
N LEU A 112 8.13 -2.51 11.17
CA LEU A 112 7.18 -3.41 11.81
C LEU A 112 6.87 -2.91 13.23
N ILE A 113 5.60 -2.66 13.51
CA ILE A 113 5.10 -2.25 14.83
C ILE A 113 4.70 -3.48 15.65
N HIS A 114 3.94 -4.39 15.04
CA HIS A 114 3.37 -5.53 15.75
C HIS A 114 3.15 -6.73 14.83
N THR A 115 3.26 -7.93 15.40
CA THR A 115 2.81 -9.17 14.76
C THR A 115 1.78 -9.84 15.66
N GLN A 116 0.57 -10.00 15.15
CA GLN A 116 -0.43 -10.87 15.74
C GLN A 116 -0.22 -12.28 15.18
N TYR A 117 0.18 -13.20 16.04
CA TYR A 117 0.47 -14.57 15.65
C TYR A 117 -0.80 -15.42 15.56
N ASN A 118 -0.83 -16.36 14.60
CA ASN A 118 -1.89 -17.37 14.45
C ASN A 118 -3.32 -16.82 14.43
N ALA A 119 -3.54 -15.63 13.85
CA ALA A 119 -4.82 -14.96 13.78
C ALA A 119 -5.88 -15.72 12.97
N HIS A 120 -5.46 -16.64 12.10
CA HIS A 120 -6.33 -17.38 11.19
C HIS A 120 -6.50 -18.87 11.55
N ASN A 121 -5.87 -19.33 12.64
CA ASN A 121 -5.84 -20.75 13.06
C ASN A 121 -6.87 -21.07 14.16
N GLY A 122 -8.02 -20.38 14.15
CA GLY A 122 -9.11 -20.60 15.11
C GLY A 122 -9.81 -21.94 14.97
#